data_AF-A0A2N1M2N9-F1
#
_entry.id   AF-A0A2N1M2N9-F1
#
_cell.length_a   1.000
_cell.length_b   1.000
_cell.length_c   1.000
_cell.angle_alpha   90.00
_cell.angle_beta   90.00
_cell.angle_gamma   90.00
#
_symmetry.space_group_name_H-M   'P 1'
#
loop_
_entity.id
_entity.type
_entity.pdbx_description
1 polymer ?
#
loop_
_entity_poly.entity_id
_entity_poly.type
_entity_poly.pdbx_seq_one_letter_code
_entity_poly.pdbx_strand_id
1 'polypeptide(L)' 'MAGYILGREIPNVGEWTKFSPAQISNLQKKKIKIPEPMSSTHTTPKNEWVIAMPNISGALPLQLL' A
#
# COMPACT_ATOMS: atom_id res chain seq x y z
N MET A 1 0.63 -18.38 14.05
CA MET A 1 0.78 -17.23 14.97
C MET A 1 -0.05 -16.08 14.41
N ALA A 2 -0.89 -15.44 15.21
CA ALA A 2 -1.66 -14.29 14.74
C ALA A 2 -0.80 -13.01 14.84
N GLY A 3 -0.80 -12.19 13.79
CA GLY A 3 -0.10 -10.90 13.78
C GLY A 3 -0.81 -9.85 14.64
N TYR A 4 -0.08 -8.80 15.00
CA TYR A 4 -0.61 -7.63 15.73
C TYR A 4 -0.54 -6.40 14.82
N ILE A 5 -1.49 -5.48 14.98
CA ILE A 5 -1.41 -4.15 14.38
C ILE A 5 -0.72 -3.23 15.38
N LEU A 6 0.26 -2.45 14.92
CA LEU A 6 0.91 -1.39 15.70
C LEU A 6 0.31 -0.05 15.30
N GLY A 7 -0.17 0.70 16.29
CA GLY A 7 -0.70 2.04 16.09
C GLY A 7 -0.10 3.02 17.10
N ARG A 8 -0.08 4.30 16.71
CA ARG A 8 0.26 5.42 17.58
C ARG A 8 -0.48 6.66 17.09
N GLU A 9 -0.71 7.59 18.00
CA GLU A 9 -1.50 8.80 17.72
C GLU A 9 -0.74 9.79 16.82
N ILE A 10 0.57 9.92 17.01
CA ILE A 10 1.42 10.87 16.30
C ILE A 10 2.55 10.12 15.58
N PRO A 11 2.81 10.42 14.29
CA PRO A 11 3.97 9.89 13.60
C PRO A 11 5.28 10.26 14.33
N ASN A 12 6.09 9.25 14.56
CA ASN A 12 7.43 9.25 15.15
C ASN A 12 7.51 9.70 16.61
N VAL A 13 6.37 9.80 17.30
CA VAL A 13 6.32 10.22 18.70
C VAL A 13 5.56 9.21 19.54
N GLY A 14 6.13 8.88 20.71
CA GLY A 14 5.54 7.95 21.68
C GLY A 14 5.74 6.47 21.34
N GLU A 15 5.33 5.64 22.28
CA GLU A 15 5.41 4.17 22.17
C GLU A 15 4.34 3.60 21.25
N TRP A 16 4.64 2.43 20.68
CA TRP A 16 3.69 1.70 19.85
C TRP A 16 2.66 0.96 20.68
N THR A 17 1.38 1.23 20.43
CA THR A 17 0.28 0.43 20.99
C THR A 17 0.06 -0.81 20.13
N LYS A 18 0.05 -1.98 20.77
CA LYS A 18 -0.21 -3.27 20.13
C LYS A 18 -1.70 -3.59 20.19
N PHE A 19 -2.30 -3.84 19.03
CA PHE A 19 -3.68 -4.26 18.90
C PHE A 19 -3.73 -5.71 18.41
N SER A 20 -4.22 -6.60 19.26
CA SER A 20 -4.48 -7.98 18.87
C SER A 20 -5.72 -8.09 17.97
N PRO A 21 -5.83 -9.13 17.13
CA PRO A 21 -7.01 -9.37 16.31
C PRO A 21 -8.30 -9.47 17.13
N ALA A 22 -8.23 -10.02 18.34
CA ALA A 22 -9.40 -10.14 19.23
C ALA A 22 -9.87 -8.77 19.78
N GLN A 23 -8.97 -7.81 19.96
CA GLN A 23 -9.33 -6.46 20.42
C GLN A 23 -10.01 -5.64 19.32
N ILE A 24 -9.61 -5.84 18.07
CA ILE A 24 -10.14 -5.07 16.92
C ILE A 24 -11.26 -5.79 16.16
N SER A 25 -11.54 -7.05 16.47
CA SER A 25 -12.61 -7.82 15.83
C SER A 25 -13.97 -7.13 15.95
N ASN A 26 -14.23 -6.46 17.07
CA ASN A 26 -15.47 -5.75 17.36
C ASN A 26 -15.58 -4.39 16.65
N LEU A 27 -14.48 -3.83 16.12
CA LEU A 27 -14.52 -2.61 15.30
C LEU A 27 -15.25 -2.88 13.97
N GLN A 28 -15.21 -4.13 13.52
CA GLN A 28 -15.87 -4.56 12.30
C GLN A 28 -17.37 -4.79 12.55
N LYS A 29 -18.19 -3.76 12.30
CA LYS A 29 -19.66 -3.83 12.46
C LYS A 29 -20.37 -4.76 11.46
N LYS A 30 -19.74 -5.04 10.31
CA LYS A 30 -20.30 -5.87 9.24
C LYS A 30 -19.21 -6.75 8.63
N LYS A 31 -19.57 -7.94 8.18
CA LYS A 31 -18.65 -8.79 7.41
C LYS A 31 -18.24 -8.07 6.12
N ILE A 32 -16.97 -7.72 5.99
CA ILE A 32 -16.43 -7.15 4.75
C ILE A 32 -16.42 -8.29 3.73
N LYS A 33 -17.18 -8.15 2.65
CA LYS A 33 -17.07 -9.07 1.51
C LYS A 33 -15.76 -8.73 0.81
N ILE A 34 -14.74 -9.55 1.02
CA ILE A 34 -13.51 -9.50 0.22
C ILE A 34 -13.90 -10.05 -1.16
N PRO A 35 -13.84 -9.26 -2.24
CA PRO A 35 -14.07 -9.79 -3.56
C PRO A 35 -12.98 -10.80 -3.90
N GLU A 36 -13.33 -11.86 -4.63
CA GLU A 36 -12.31 -12.73 -5.20
C GLU A 36 -11.43 -11.88 -6.13
N PRO A 37 -10.08 -11.98 -5.99
CA PRO A 37 -9.20 -11.27 -6.90
C PRO A 37 -9.43 -11.81 -8.30
N MET A 38 -9.87 -10.94 -9.21
CA MET A 38 -9.95 -11.29 -10.62
C MET A 38 -8.54 -11.20 -11.19
N SER A 39 -7.98 -12.33 -11.61
CA SER A 39 -6.73 -12.34 -12.37
C SER A 39 -7.05 -12.07 -13.84
N SER A 40 -6.34 -11.11 -14.44
CA SER A 40 -6.34 -10.91 -15.88
C SER A 40 -5.14 -11.59 -16.50
N THR A 41 -5.29 -12.15 -17.69
CA THR A 41 -4.15 -12.57 -18.50
C THR A 41 -3.29 -11.35 -18.82
N HIS A 42 -1.97 -11.51 -18.75
CA HIS A 42 -1.03 -10.48 -19.18
C HIS A 42 -1.28 -10.13 -20.66
N THR A 43 -1.33 -8.84 -20.97
CA THR A 43 -1.48 -8.36 -22.35
C THR A 43 -0.17 -7.75 -22.84
N THR A 44 0.19 -8.08 -24.09
CA THR A 44 1.27 -7.40 -24.79
C THR A 44 0.74 -6.07 -25.35
N PRO A 45 1.33 -4.93 -25.02
CA PRO A 45 0.89 -3.64 -25.55
C PRO A 45 1.13 -3.60 -27.06
N LYS A 46 0.16 -3.08 -27.82
CA LYS A 46 0.27 -2.91 -29.29
C LYS A 46 1.18 -1.74 -29.68
N ASN A 47 1.30 -0.76 -28.79
CA ASN A 47 2.12 0.43 -28.97
C ASN A 47 3.12 0.51 -27.81
N GLU A 48 4.27 1.11 -28.07
CA GLU A 48 5.24 1.41 -27.02
C GLU A 48 4.64 2.38 -26.00
N TRP A 49 4.93 2.14 -24.72
CA TRP A 49 4.58 3.06 -23.65
C TRP A 49 5.56 4.24 -23.68
N VAL A 50 5.22 5.27 -24.44
CA VAL A 50 5.96 6.55 -24.41
C VAL A 50 5.55 7.31 -23.16
N ILE A 51 6.28 7.11 -22.07
CA ILE A 51 6.18 8.00 -20.90
C ILE A 51 6.91 9.28 -21.30
N ALA A 52 6.15 10.35 -21.58
CA ALA A 52 6.75 11.67 -21.74
C ALA A 52 7.50 12.00 -20.45
N MET A 53 8.82 12.14 -20.53
CA MET A 53 9.59 12.63 -19.39
C MET A 53 9.00 14.00 -19.03
N PRO A 54 8.55 14.21 -17.78
CA PRO A 54 8.18 15.55 -17.35
C PRO A 54 9.39 16.43 -17.64
N ASN A 55 9.17 17.63 -18.17
CA ASN A 55 10.24 18.56 -18.50
C ASN A 55 11.01 18.89 -17.21
N ILE A 56 12.08 18.13 -16.95
CA ILE A 56 12.94 18.31 -15.78
C ILE A 56 13.93 19.43 -16.09
N SER A 57 13.40 20.62 -16.37
CA SER A 57 14.15 21.85 -16.18
C SER A 57 14.26 22.08 -14.66
N GLY A 58 15.09 21.28 -13.96
CA GLY A 58 15.50 21.63 -12.59
C GLY A 58 15.76 20.52 -11.56
N ALA A 59 15.64 19.23 -11.86
CA ALA A 59 15.97 18.18 -10.87
C ALA A 59 16.75 17.03 -11.50
N LEU A 60 18.01 16.89 -11.07
CA LEU A 60 18.92 15.82 -11.48
C LEU A 60 18.31 14.44 -11.16
N PRO A 61 18.22 13.51 -12.13
CA PRO A 61 17.94 12.13 -11.80
C PRO A 61 19.19 11.53 -11.14
N LEU A 62 19.05 11.08 -9.89
CA LEU A 62 20.02 10.18 -9.27
C LEU A 62 20.14 8.95 -10.17
N GLN A 63 21.31 8.79 -10.80
CA GLN A 63 21.64 7.59 -11.56
C GLN A 63 21.66 6.41 -10.57
N LEU A 64 20.76 5.45 -10.75
CA LEU A 64 20.93 4.11 -10.21
C LEU A 64 22.17 3.51 -10.92
N LEU A 65 23.25 3.35 -10.16
CA LEU A 65 24.32 2.38 -10.43
C LEU A 65 23.93 1.04 -9.81
#